data_AF-A0A6L4YRI3-F1
#
_entry.id   AF-A0A6L4YRI3-F1
#
_cell.length_a   1.000
_cell.length_b   1.000
_cell.length_c   1.000
_cell.angle_alpha   90.00
_cell.angle_beta   90.00
_cell.angle_gamma   90.00
#
_symmetry.space_group_name_H-M   'P 1'
#
loop_
_entity.id
_entity.type
_entity.pdbx_description
1 polymer ?
#
loop_
_entity_poly.entity_id
_entity_poly.type
_entity_poly.pdbx_seq_one_letter_code
_entity_poly.pdbx_strand_id
1 'polypeptide(L)' 'MNREIRNKFQEFIGKKISARFDARSDTWILHTRAEEDLNALITDVNDDCLILEIENSTSYIPFRSIGTVWV' A
#
# COMPACT_ATOMS: atom_id res chain seq x y z
N MET A 1 5.86 3.96 -14.68
CA MET A 1 5.71 3.29 -13.37
C MET A 1 4.50 2.36 -13.44
N ASN A 2 4.60 1.16 -12.85
CA ASN A 2 3.91 -0.06 -13.28
C ASN A 2 2.38 0.00 -13.21
N ARG A 3 1.73 0.14 -14.39
CA ARG A 3 0.30 -0.12 -14.62
C ARG A 3 -0.13 -1.47 -14.03
N GLU A 4 0.79 -2.42 -14.02
CA GLU A 4 0.64 -3.77 -13.45
C GLU A 4 0.51 -3.77 -11.91
N ILE A 5 1.30 -2.94 -11.21
CA ILE A 5 1.23 -2.81 -9.73
C ILE A 5 -0.09 -2.15 -9.34
N ARG A 6 -0.51 -1.11 -10.08
CA ARG A 6 -1.80 -0.45 -9.86
C ARG A 6 -2.96 -1.41 -10.03
N ASN A 7 -3.01 -2.13 -11.15
CA ASN A 7 -4.07 -3.11 -11.41
C ASN A 7 -4.11 -4.19 -10.32
N LYS A 8 -2.93 -4.64 -9.86
CA LYS A 8 -2.83 -5.54 -8.71
C LYS A 8 -3.47 -4.93 -7.47
N PHE A 9 -3.09 -3.73 -7.05
CA PHE A 9 -3.69 -3.11 -5.86
C PHE A 9 -5.19 -2.85 -5.98
N GLN A 10 -5.72 -2.63 -7.19
CA GLN A 10 -7.16 -2.51 -7.40
C GLN A 10 -7.92 -3.78 -6.98
N GLU A 11 -7.33 -4.97 -7.15
CA GLU A 11 -7.91 -6.24 -6.69
C GLU A 11 -7.91 -6.41 -5.15
N PHE A 12 -7.21 -5.52 -4.44
CA PHE A 12 -7.13 -5.50 -2.98
C PHE A 12 -7.88 -4.32 -2.35
N ILE A 13 -8.62 -3.53 -3.13
CA ILE A 13 -9.55 -2.53 -2.56
C ILE A 13 -10.53 -3.23 -1.63
N GLY A 14 -10.70 -2.69 -0.42
CA GLY A 14 -11.51 -3.26 0.65
C GLY A 14 -10.81 -4.37 1.46
N LYS A 15 -9.56 -4.72 1.14
CA LYS A 15 -8.76 -5.68 1.91
C LYS A 15 -7.73 -4.97 2.78
N LYS A 16 -7.45 -5.57 3.94
CA LYS A 16 -6.35 -5.14 4.78
C LYS A 16 -5.03 -5.71 4.27
N ILE A 17 -3.97 -4.92 4.41
CA ILE A 17 -2.57 -5.24 4.09
C ILE A 17 -1.69 -4.83 5.28
N SER A 18 -0.45 -5.30 5.29
CA SER A 18 0.58 -4.71 6.16
C SER A 18 1.29 -3.58 5.41
N ALA A 19 1.31 -2.40 6.02
CA ALA A 19 2.01 -1.23 5.52
C ALA A 19 2.98 -0.69 6.58
N ARG A 20 4.25 -0.54 6.20
CA ARG A 20 5.28 0.03 7.06
C ARG A 20 6.14 1.02 6.29
N PHE A 21 6.43 2.15 6.91
CA PHE A 21 7.42 3.09 6.39
C PHE A 21 8.83 2.68 6.84
N ASP A 22 9.77 2.61 5.89
CA ASP A 22 11.20 2.40 6.15
C ASP A 22 11.96 3.72 6.00
N ALA A 23 12.31 4.31 7.13
CA ALA A 23 13.04 5.58 7.19
C ALA A 23 14.46 5.52 6.60
N ARG A 24 15.06 4.32 6.43
CA ARG A 24 16.40 4.20 5.84
C ARG A 24 16.38 4.38 4.33
N SER A 25 15.33 3.88 3.69
CA SER A 25 15.14 3.96 2.25
C SER A 25 14.22 5.10 1.83
N ASP A 26 13.57 5.77 2.79
CA ASP A 26 12.53 6.78 2.55
C ASP A 26 11.37 6.20 1.71
N THR A 27 11.04 4.92 1.95
CA THR A 27 10.01 4.21 1.19
C THR A 27 9.02 3.44 2.06
N TRP A 28 7.85 3.20 1.50
CA TRP A 28 6.83 2.29 2.03
C TRP A 28 7.07 0.87 1.56
N ILE A 29 6.90 -0.06 2.50
CA ILE A 29 6.91 -1.50 2.29
C ILE A 29 5.48 -1.99 2.49
N LEU A 30 4.93 -2.63 1.45
CA LEU A 30 3.53 -3.05 1.40
C LEU A 30 3.42 -4.55 1.12
N HIS A 31 2.74 -5.27 2.00
CA HIS A 31 2.60 -6.73 1.94
C HIS A 31 1.12 -7.09 1.96
N THR A 32 0.60 -7.65 0.86
CA THR A 32 -0.84 -7.99 0.74
C THR A 32 -1.20 -9.39 1.26
N ARG A 33 -0.19 -10.23 1.53
CA ARG A 33 -0.35 -11.61 2.02
C ARG A 33 0.12 -11.82 3.47
N ALA A 34 0.41 -10.76 4.21
CA ALA A 34 0.87 -10.91 5.58
C ALA A 34 -0.28 -11.40 6.46
N GLU A 35 -0.20 -12.64 6.97
CA GLU A 35 -1.17 -13.18 7.93
C GLU A 35 -1.03 -12.54 9.33
N GLU A 36 0.10 -11.85 9.58
CA GLU A 36 0.40 -11.15 10.82
C GLU A 36 0.59 -9.64 10.53
N ASP A 37 -0.01 -8.77 11.36
CA ASP A 37 0.07 -7.30 11.30
C ASP A 37 -0.57 -6.60 10.07
N LEU A 38 -1.81 -7.01 9.73
CA LEU A 38 -2.69 -6.26 8.83
C LEU A 38 -3.17 -4.95 9.48
N ASN A 39 -2.40 -3.87 9.31
CA ASN A 39 -2.61 -2.57 9.94
C ASN A 39 -3.23 -1.51 9.01
N ALA A 40 -3.36 -1.78 7.72
CA ALA A 40 -3.79 -0.81 6.72
C ALA A 40 -4.91 -1.35 5.84
N LEU A 41 -6.00 -0.62 5.62
CA LEU A 41 -7.06 -0.97 4.66
C LEU A 41 -6.83 -0.22 3.35
N ILE A 42 -6.76 -0.91 2.21
CA ILE A 42 -6.76 -0.23 0.91
C ILE A 42 -8.18 0.26 0.64
N THR A 43 -8.38 1.58 0.60
CA THR A 43 -9.68 2.18 0.34
C THR A 43 -9.85 2.54 -1.13
N ASP A 44 -8.79 3.00 -1.79
CA ASP A 44 -8.84 3.38 -3.19
C ASP A 44 -7.44 3.38 -3.83
N VAL A 45 -7.39 3.36 -5.15
CA VAL A 45 -6.18 3.38 -5.96
C VAL A 45 -6.39 4.33 -7.14
N ASN A 46 -5.67 5.45 -7.13
CA ASN A 46 -5.69 6.37 -8.26
C ASN A 46 -4.46 6.19 -9.17
N ASP A 47 -4.26 7.10 -10.12
CA ASP A 47 -3.17 6.97 -11.09
C ASP A 47 -1.77 7.12 -10.47
N ASP A 48 -1.64 7.89 -9.38
CA ASP A 48 -0.34 8.31 -8.84
C ASP A 48 -0.08 7.84 -7.40
N CYS A 49 -1.11 7.44 -6.66
CA CYS A 49 -1.01 7.01 -5.27
C CYS A 49 -2.01 5.91 -4.89
N LEU A 50 -1.59 5.17 -3.86
CA LEU A 50 -2.39 4.22 -3.11
C LEU A 50 -3.00 4.93 -1.90
N ILE A 51 -4.30 4.76 -1.68
CA ILE A 51 -5.00 5.35 -0.54
C ILE A 51 -5.27 4.24 0.47
N LEU A 52 -4.76 4.44 1.68
CA LEU A 52 -4.87 3.50 2.79
C LEU A 52 -5.52 4.17 3.99
N GLU A 53 -6.26 3.40 4.80
CA GLU A 53 -6.61 3.78 6.16
C GLU A 53 -5.74 3.02 7.16
N ILE A 54 -5.00 3.75 8.00
CA ILE A 54 -4.09 3.24 9.04
C ILE A 54 -4.48 3.91 10.36
N GLU A 55 -4.81 3.15 11.39
CA GLU A 55 -5.16 3.69 12.72
C GLU A 55 -6.21 4.82 12.69
N ASN A 56 -7.25 4.67 11.87
CA ASN A 56 -8.31 5.66 11.63
C ASN A 56 -7.85 6.97 10.96
N SER A 57 -6.66 6.99 10.36
CA SER A 57 -6.16 8.09 9.55
C SER A 57 -6.00 7.67 8.09
N THR A 58 -6.44 8.52 7.16
CA THR A 58 -6.25 8.30 5.72
C THR A 58 -4.83 8.70 5.31
N SER A 59 -4.09 7.77 4.75
CA SER A 59 -2.73 7.95 4.22
C SER A 59 -2.72 7.85 2.71
N TYR A 60 -2.04 8.80 2.06
CA TYR A 60 -1.85 8.83 0.61
C TYR A 60 -0.40 8.49 0.31
N ILE A 61 -0.16 7.32 -0.31
CA ILE A 61 1.18 6.81 -0.59
C ILE A 61 1.45 6.91 -2.09
N PRO A 62 2.29 7.86 -2.54
CA PRO A 62 2.70 7.92 -3.94
C PRO A 62 3.37 6.62 -4.38
N PHE A 63 3.05 6.09 -5.56
CA PHE A 63 3.66 4.84 -6.03
C PHE A 63 5.18 4.91 -6.12
N ARG A 64 5.73 6.10 -6.37
CA ARG A 64 7.19 6.35 -6.40
C ARG A 64 7.87 6.16 -5.05
N SER A 65 7.10 6.24 -3.97
CA SER A 65 7.58 6.07 -2.60
C SER A 65 7.40 4.63 -2.11
N ILE A 66 6.92 3.71 -2.94
CA ILE A 66 6.76 2.30 -2.59
C ILE A 66 8.00 1.56 -3.05
N GLY A 67 8.81 1.09 -2.08
CA GLY A 67 10.08 0.44 -2.35
C GLY A 67 9.91 -1.03 -2.66
N THR A 68 9.26 -1.76 -1.76
CA THR A 68 9.04 -3.20 -1.88
C THR A 68 7.57 -3.52 -1.83
N VAL A 69 7.11 -4.28 -2.82
CA VAL A 69 5.74 -4.80 -2.87
C VAL A 69 5.78 -6.32 -2.98
N TRP A 70 5.16 -7.00 -2.03
CA TRP A 70 4.84 -8.42 -2.13
C TRP A 70 3.33 -8.55 -2.35
N VAL A 71 2.92 -8.80 -3.60
CA VAL A 71 1.53 -9.06 -4.02
C VAL A 71 1.32 -10.54 -4.33
#